data_AF-A0A662J956-F1
#
_entry.id   AF-A0A662J956-F1
#
_cell.length_a   1.000
_cell.length_b   1.000
_cell.length_c   1.000
_cell.angle_alpha   90.00
_cell.angle_beta   90.00
_cell.angle_gamma   90.00
#
_symmetry.space_group_name_H-M   'P 1'
#
loop_
_entity.id
_entity.type
_entity.pdbx_description
1 polymer ?
#
loop_
_entity_poly.entity_id
_entity_poly.type
_entity_poly.pdbx_seq_one_letter_code
_entity_poly.pdbx_strand_id
1 'polypeptide(L)'
;MSGPERCPPIKVDDVPGLPAKAKEYLKSKGITTLYPPQAEAVERGLLEGENIVMAVPTAAGKTLVALMAVMKKVLTGEGKALYLVPLRALASEKYEEFSGLEELDVKVALSTGDYDSSDPWLSKY
;
A
#
# COMPACT_ATOMS: atom_id res chain seq x y z
N MET A 1 32.86 -3.84 9.20
CA MET A 1 31.75 -4.14 8.28
C MET A 1 30.88 -2.91 8.24
N SER A 2 30.96 -2.11 7.17
CA SER A 2 30.03 -1.02 6.94
C SER A 2 28.65 -1.65 6.79
N GLY A 3 27.65 -1.18 7.57
CA GLY A 3 26.27 -1.65 7.42
C GLY A 3 25.77 -1.41 6.00
N PRO A 4 24.66 -2.05 5.57
CA PRO A 4 24.11 -1.80 4.25
C PRO A 4 23.91 -0.29 4.08
N GLU A 5 24.44 0.27 2.99
CA GLU A 5 24.19 1.66 2.62
C GLU A 5 22.68 1.85 2.54
N ARG A 6 22.15 2.75 3.37
CA ARG A 6 20.71 3.00 3.42
C ARG A 6 20.33 3.80 2.18
N CYS A 7 19.37 3.30 1.41
CA CYS A 7 18.80 4.04 0.30
C CYS A 7 18.33 5.43 0.79
N PRO A 8 18.71 6.54 0.14
CA PRO A 8 18.33 7.87 0.63
C PRO A 8 16.82 8.08 0.59
N PRO A 9 16.27 8.99 1.42
CA PRO A 9 14.88 9.40 1.30
C PRO A 9 14.59 9.95 -0.12
N ILE A 10 13.42 9.63 -0.66
CA ILE A 10 12.97 10.09 -1.99
C ILE A 10 11.69 10.92 -1.83
N LYS A 11 11.56 12.05 -2.54
CA LYS A 11 10.31 12.82 -2.54
C LYS A 11 9.23 12.02 -3.26
N VAL A 12 7.99 12.13 -2.79
CA VAL A 12 6.83 11.44 -3.41
C VAL A 12 6.69 11.78 -4.89
N ASP A 13 6.99 13.03 -5.28
CA ASP A 13 6.95 13.46 -6.68
C ASP A 13 7.96 12.72 -7.56
N ASP A 14 9.08 12.30 -6.99
CA ASP A 14 10.18 11.65 -7.70
C ASP A 14 10.04 10.11 -7.72
N VAL A 15 9.03 9.54 -7.05
CA VAL A 15 8.82 8.08 -7.02
C VAL A 15 8.47 7.57 -8.43
N PRO A 16 9.30 6.71 -9.04
CA PRO A 16 9.06 6.19 -10.38
C PRO A 16 7.88 5.21 -10.37
N GLY A 17 7.11 5.16 -11.46
CA GLY A 17 6.03 4.19 -11.63
C GLY A 17 4.76 4.43 -10.80
N LEU A 18 4.80 5.27 -9.75
CA LEU A 18 3.65 5.61 -8.93
C LEU A 18 2.69 6.57 -9.67
N PRO A 19 1.38 6.28 -9.79
CA PRO A 19 0.43 7.13 -10.49
C PRO A 19 0.35 8.56 -9.93
N ALA A 20 0.10 9.56 -10.79
CA ALA A 20 0.02 10.96 -10.37
C ALA A 20 -1.04 11.20 -9.28
N LYS A 21 -2.24 10.61 -9.45
CA LYS A 21 -3.30 10.65 -8.44
C LYS A 21 -2.87 10.10 -7.07
N ALA A 22 -2.06 9.02 -7.07
CA ALA A 22 -1.53 8.45 -5.83
C ALA A 22 -0.52 9.40 -5.17
N LYS A 23 0.35 10.06 -5.96
CA LYS A 23 1.29 11.07 -5.45
C LYS A 23 0.55 12.25 -4.80
N GLU A 24 -0.49 12.75 -5.47
CA GLU A 24 -1.34 13.83 -4.95
C GLU A 24 -2.05 13.42 -3.65
N TYR A 25 -2.61 12.22 -3.61
CA TYR A 25 -3.23 11.66 -2.41
C TYR A 25 -2.25 11.55 -1.23
N LEU A 26 -1.06 11.00 -1.45
CA LEU A 26 -0.05 10.92 -0.38
C LEU A 26 0.31 12.30 0.16
N LYS A 27 0.51 13.29 -0.73
CA LYS A 27 0.77 14.67 -0.33
C LYS A 27 -0.39 15.30 0.43
N SER A 28 -1.65 15.02 0.06
CA SER A 28 -2.83 15.52 0.79
C SER A 28 -2.93 14.94 2.21
N LYS A 29 -2.41 13.72 2.42
CA LYS A 29 -2.26 13.10 3.75
C LYS A 29 -0.97 13.52 4.48
N GLY A 30 -0.24 14.51 3.97
CA GLY A 30 0.99 15.04 4.58
C GLY A 30 2.27 14.23 4.31
N ILE A 31 2.20 13.23 3.45
CA ILE A 31 3.34 12.39 3.07
C ILE A 31 4.00 13.00 1.84
N THR A 32 5.15 13.66 2.05
CA THR A 32 5.90 14.35 0.99
C THR A 32 7.19 13.64 0.61
N THR A 33 7.72 12.80 1.50
CA THR A 33 8.99 12.09 1.33
C THR A 33 8.86 10.67 1.89
N LEU A 34 9.41 9.69 1.18
CA LEU A 34 9.53 8.31 1.62
C LEU A 34 10.78 8.13 2.46
N TYR A 35 10.66 7.37 3.55
CA TYR A 35 11.81 7.01 4.38
C TYR A 35 12.71 5.97 3.69
N PRO A 36 13.99 5.83 4.12
CA PRO A 36 14.94 4.90 3.52
C PRO A 36 14.41 3.49 3.24
N PRO A 37 13.70 2.81 4.16
CA PRO A 37 13.20 1.45 3.88
C PRO A 37 12.07 1.40 2.85
N GLN A 38 11.34 2.51 2.69
CA GLN A 38 10.25 2.64 1.72
C GLN A 38 10.82 2.95 0.33
N ALA A 39 11.84 3.82 0.27
CA ALA A 39 12.61 4.10 -0.94
C ALA A 39 13.29 2.83 -1.47
N GLU A 40 13.92 2.06 -0.57
CA GLU A 40 14.54 0.77 -0.90
C GLU A 40 13.52 -0.22 -1.46
N ALA A 41 12.29 -0.26 -0.92
CA ALA A 41 11.23 -1.12 -1.49
C ALA A 41 10.90 -0.73 -2.94
N VAL A 42 10.80 0.57 -3.23
CA VAL A 42 10.59 1.06 -4.60
C VAL A 42 11.74 0.65 -5.51
N GLU A 43 12.99 0.85 -5.07
CA GLU A 43 14.20 0.46 -5.82
C GLU A 43 14.26 -1.05 -6.09
N ARG A 44 13.74 -1.87 -5.17
CA ARG A 44 13.65 -3.34 -5.32
C ARG A 44 12.47 -3.81 -6.16
N GLY A 45 11.77 -2.92 -6.85
CA GLY A 45 10.74 -3.27 -7.83
C GLY A 45 9.32 -3.36 -7.27
N LEU A 46 9.02 -2.71 -6.14
CA LEU A 46 7.66 -2.68 -5.56
C LEU A 46 6.59 -2.27 -6.59
N LEU A 47 6.90 -1.29 -7.41
CA LEU A 47 5.98 -0.71 -8.39
C LEU A 47 6.08 -1.36 -9.78
N GLU A 48 6.96 -2.34 -9.91
CA GLU A 48 7.16 -3.19 -11.09
C GLU A 48 6.48 -4.56 -10.92
N GLY A 49 5.96 -4.86 -9.73
CA GLY A 49 5.26 -6.11 -9.42
C GLY A 49 6.16 -7.20 -8.84
N GLU A 50 7.37 -6.85 -8.42
CA GLU A 50 8.29 -7.79 -7.77
C GLU A 50 7.80 -8.20 -6.37
N ASN A 51 8.16 -9.42 -5.96
CA ASN A 51 7.84 -9.93 -4.63
C ASN A 51 8.83 -9.39 -3.60
N ILE A 52 8.32 -8.68 -2.58
CA ILE A 52 9.15 -8.05 -1.54
C ILE A 52 8.82 -8.61 -0.16
N VAL A 53 9.87 -9.00 0.57
CA VAL A 53 9.78 -9.30 2.01
C VAL A 53 10.46 -8.18 2.80
N MET A 54 9.66 -7.44 3.57
CA MET A 54 10.13 -6.26 4.28
C MET A 54 10.33 -6.54 5.78
N ALA A 55 11.56 -6.86 6.18
CA ALA A 55 11.94 -7.17 7.57
C ALA A 55 12.43 -5.92 8.32
N VAL A 56 11.50 -5.04 8.68
CA VAL A 56 11.81 -3.77 9.37
C VAL A 56 10.89 -3.53 10.58
N PRO A 57 11.29 -2.65 11.53
CA PRO A 57 10.44 -2.29 12.67
C PRO A 57 9.06 -1.74 12.27
N THR A 58 8.06 -1.84 13.15
CA THR A 58 6.68 -1.37 12.89
C THR A 58 6.61 0.11 12.53
N ALA A 59 7.43 0.94 13.18
CA ALA A 59 7.51 2.38 12.92
C ALA A 59 8.10 2.76 11.54
N ALA A 60 8.59 1.81 10.75
CA ALA A 60 9.18 2.08 9.43
C ALA A 60 8.13 2.32 8.31
N GLY A 61 6.84 2.24 8.61
CA GLY A 61 5.77 2.55 7.66
C GLY A 61 5.56 1.48 6.59
N LYS A 62 5.57 0.19 6.98
CA LYS A 62 5.24 -0.95 6.10
C LYS A 62 3.88 -0.79 5.41
N THR A 63 2.89 -0.22 6.10
CA THR A 63 1.56 0.04 5.56
C THR A 63 1.61 0.96 4.34
N LEU A 64 2.46 1.99 4.35
CA LEU A 64 2.61 2.89 3.20
C LEU A 64 3.21 2.19 1.98
N VAL A 65 4.16 1.27 2.17
CA VAL A 65 4.72 0.45 1.09
C VAL A 65 3.63 -0.41 0.45
N ALA A 66 2.83 -1.09 1.27
CA ALA A 66 1.70 -1.86 0.76
C ALA A 66 0.67 -0.97 0.04
N LEU A 67 0.35 0.21 0.60
CA LEU A 67 -0.60 1.15 0.02
C LEU A 67 -0.14 1.66 -1.35
N MET A 68 1.15 1.94 -1.52
CA MET A 68 1.71 2.33 -2.83
C MET A 68 1.54 1.22 -3.87
N ALA A 69 1.78 -0.05 -3.50
CA ALA A 69 1.55 -1.18 -4.40
C ALA A 69 0.07 -1.36 -4.75
N VAL A 70 -0.84 -1.23 -3.76
CA VAL A 70 -2.30 -1.28 -3.97
C VAL A 70 -2.73 -0.17 -4.93
N MET A 71 -2.35 1.09 -4.65
CA MET A 71 -2.69 2.23 -5.50
C MET A 71 -2.13 2.08 -6.90
N LYS A 72 -0.89 1.59 -7.05
CA LYS A 72 -0.31 1.28 -8.35
C LYS A 72 -1.20 0.31 -9.12
N LYS A 73 -1.50 -0.85 -8.54
CA LYS A 73 -2.25 -1.92 -9.21
C LYS A 73 -3.66 -1.50 -9.62
N VAL A 74 -4.38 -0.83 -8.71
CA VAL A 74 -5.79 -0.49 -8.91
C VAL A 74 -5.93 0.71 -9.85
N LEU A 75 -5.13 1.76 -9.68
CA LEU A 75 -5.26 2.98 -10.49
C LEU A 75 -4.75 2.81 -11.93
N THR A 76 -3.90 1.81 -12.19
CA THR A 76 -3.52 1.45 -13.57
C THR A 76 -4.49 0.45 -14.21
N GLY A 77 -5.51 0.00 -13.49
CA GLY A 77 -6.49 -0.97 -14.00
C GLY A 77 -5.93 -2.38 -14.17
N GLU A 78 -4.80 -2.70 -13.52
CA GLU A 78 -4.15 -4.02 -13.62
C GLU A 78 -4.82 -5.09 -12.74
N GLY A 79 -5.84 -4.73 -11.97
CA GLY A 79 -6.67 -5.67 -11.21
C GLY A 79 -6.99 -5.19 -9.81
N LYS A 80 -7.19 -6.16 -8.91
CA LYS A 80 -7.54 -5.95 -7.50
C LYS A 80 -6.34 -6.23 -6.60
N ALA A 81 -6.39 -5.72 -5.38
CA ALA A 81 -5.40 -6.02 -4.35
C ALA A 81 -6.07 -6.59 -3.11
N LEU A 82 -5.38 -7.51 -2.41
CA LEU A 82 -5.83 -8.11 -1.17
C LEU A 82 -4.85 -7.75 -0.06
N TYR A 83 -5.33 -7.09 0.99
CA TYR A 83 -4.54 -6.77 2.16
C TYR A 83 -4.93 -7.69 3.32
N LEU A 84 -4.03 -8.59 3.68
CA LEU A 84 -4.27 -9.61 4.71
C LEU A 84 -3.78 -9.12 6.07
N VAL A 85 -4.59 -9.36 7.09
CA VAL A 85 -4.26 -9.04 8.49
C VAL A 85 -4.63 -10.21 9.40
N PRO A 86 -3.92 -10.39 10.53
CA PRO A 86 -4.10 -11.58 11.36
C PRO A 86 -5.33 -11.51 12.28
N LEU A 87 -5.88 -10.31 12.53
CA LEU A 87 -6.95 -10.10 13.51
C LEU A 87 -8.08 -9.28 12.89
N ARG A 88 -9.33 -9.61 13.26
CA ARG A 88 -10.53 -8.87 12.82
C ARG A 88 -10.47 -7.38 13.20
N ALA A 89 -10.00 -7.06 14.40
CA ALA A 89 -9.86 -5.67 14.85
C ALA A 89 -8.88 -4.87 13.95
N LEU A 90 -7.76 -5.48 13.54
CA LEU A 90 -6.84 -4.86 12.60
C LEU A 90 -7.45 -4.73 11.21
N ALA A 91 -8.35 -5.64 10.83
CA ALA A 91 -9.05 -5.57 9.56
C ALA A 91 -10.00 -4.37 9.51
N SER A 92 -10.74 -4.13 10.60
CA SER A 92 -11.57 -2.92 10.76
C SER A 92 -10.74 -1.65 10.73
N GLU A 93 -9.63 -1.60 11.49
CA GLU A 93 -8.72 -0.43 11.49
C GLU A 93 -8.19 -0.12 10.09
N LYS A 94 -7.74 -1.15 9.35
CA LYS A 94 -7.18 -0.96 8.01
C LYS A 94 -8.25 -0.68 6.96
N TYR A 95 -9.46 -1.19 7.14
CA TYR A 95 -10.59 -0.80 6.31
C TYR A 95 -10.88 0.69 6.43
N GLU A 96 -11.00 1.22 7.66
CA GLU A 96 -11.21 2.65 7.90
C GLU A 96 -10.07 3.50 7.31
N GLU A 97 -8.81 3.07 7.48
CA GLU A 97 -7.65 3.75 6.89
C GLU A 97 -7.72 3.74 5.34
N PHE A 98 -8.09 2.61 4.73
CA PHE A 98 -8.08 2.46 3.28
C PHE A 98 -9.34 3.01 2.60
N SER A 99 -10.47 3.16 3.29
CA SER A 99 -11.66 3.83 2.74
C SER A 99 -11.38 5.23 2.22
N GLY A 100 -10.32 5.90 2.69
CA GLY A 100 -9.85 7.17 2.11
C GLY A 100 -9.48 7.08 0.62
N LEU A 101 -9.18 5.89 0.10
CA LEU A 101 -8.93 5.66 -1.33
C LEU A 101 -10.17 5.85 -2.21
N GLU A 102 -11.38 5.91 -1.62
CA GLU A 102 -12.59 6.27 -2.36
C GLU A 102 -12.50 7.66 -2.99
N GLU A 103 -11.69 8.58 -2.42
CA GLU A 103 -11.34 9.87 -3.03
C GLU A 103 -10.69 9.72 -4.42
N LEU A 104 -10.12 8.54 -4.71
CA LEU A 104 -9.47 8.18 -5.97
C LEU A 104 -10.33 7.27 -6.86
N ASP A 105 -11.62 7.12 -6.56
CA ASP A 105 -12.55 6.20 -7.23
C ASP A 105 -12.14 4.71 -7.07
N VAL A 106 -11.48 4.39 -5.96
CA VAL A 106 -11.12 3.02 -5.59
C VAL A 106 -12.11 2.49 -4.57
N LYS A 107 -12.80 1.40 -4.91
CA LYS A 107 -13.72 0.73 -3.97
C LYS A 107 -12.93 -0.11 -2.98
N VAL A 108 -13.31 -0.02 -1.70
CA VAL A 108 -12.69 -0.78 -0.61
C VAL A 108 -13.75 -1.67 0.06
N ALA A 109 -13.38 -2.90 0.37
CA ALA A 109 -14.25 -3.89 0.99
C ALA A 109 -13.54 -4.59 2.15
N LEU A 110 -14.30 -4.87 3.22
CA LEU A 110 -13.83 -5.63 4.37
C LEU A 110 -14.43 -7.03 4.35
N SER A 111 -13.57 -8.05 4.32
CA SER A 111 -13.95 -9.45 4.45
C SER A 111 -13.19 -10.05 5.63
N THR A 112 -13.89 -10.27 6.75
CA THR A 112 -13.30 -10.90 7.95
C THR A 112 -13.75 -12.34 8.17
N GLY A 113 -14.54 -12.86 7.21
CA GLY A 113 -15.04 -14.22 7.14
C GLY A 113 -15.98 -14.59 8.29
N ASP A 114 -17.20 -14.97 7.97
CA ASP A 114 -17.81 -16.12 8.63
C ASP A 114 -17.41 -17.35 7.81
N TYR A 115 -16.81 -18.35 8.44
CA TYR A 115 -16.23 -19.53 7.75
C TYR A 115 -17.25 -20.32 6.90
N ASP A 116 -18.55 -20.10 7.12
CA ASP A 116 -19.67 -20.79 6.45
C ASP A 116 -20.30 -20.00 5.29
N SER A 117 -19.80 -18.82 4.92
CA SER A 117 -20.31 -18.10 3.75
C SER A 117 -19.20 -17.74 2.77
N SER A 118 -19.37 -18.13 1.51
CA SER A 118 -18.68 -17.45 0.41
C SER A 118 -19.23 -16.03 0.41
N ASP A 119 -18.41 -14.98 0.57
CA ASP A 119 -18.84 -13.58 0.51
C ASP A 119 -19.17 -13.17 -0.95
N PRO A 120 -20.39 -13.41 -1.48
CA PRO A 120 -20.65 -13.33 -2.91
C PRO A 120 -20.73 -11.86 -3.36
N TRP A 121 -20.93 -10.96 -2.41
CA TRP A 121 -21.00 -9.51 -2.60
C TRP A 121 -19.66 -8.91 -3.03
N LEU A 122 -18.52 -9.58 -2.75
CA LEU A 122 -17.19 -9.16 -3.21
C LEU A 122 -17.06 -9.15 -4.74
N SER A 123 -17.94 -9.85 -5.47
CA SER A 123 -17.98 -9.80 -6.94
C SER A 123 -18.29 -8.42 -7.51
N LYS A 124 -18.88 -7.51 -6.71
CA LYS A 124 -19.28 -6.15 -7.11
C LYS A 124 -18.16 -5.11 -6.97
N TYR A 125 -17.02 -5.52 -6.41
CA TYR A 125 -15.84 -4.71 -6.15
C TYR A 125 -14.76 -5.01 -7.17
#